data_AF-A0A4V2YGR5-F1
#
_entry.id   AF-A0A4V2YGR5-F1
#
_cell.length_a   1.000
_cell.length_b   1.000
_cell.length_c   1.000
_cell.angle_alpha   90.00
_cell.angle_beta   90.00
_cell.angle_gamma   90.00
#
_symmetry.space_group_name_H-M   'P 1'
#
loop_
_entity.id
_entity.type
_entity.pdbx_description
1 polymer ?
#
loop_
_entity_poly.entity_id
_entity_poly.type
_entity_poly.pdbx_seq_one_letter_code
_entity_poly.pdbx_strand_id
1 'polypeptide(L)'
;MISEYVVRVELDRRGVSNDDVAHVHEHLGDWGARASENLAGYLEVTLTVPGNDLRQAVRTAMTLAAQLGLGEPIATHGASAALVRQRDGLMLMPALVSVPHAADVLGCTRQNVIYLIETGKLQATKVSRDYIILEVALTQLCRDKLSSAQRRVSRVGSRARDRLEPRGNEPVSREDRHLS
;
A
#
# COMPACT_ATOMS: atom_id res chain seq x y z
N MET A 1 -8.11 -26.00 -26.28
CA MET A 1 -8.00 -26.73 -25.00
C MET A 1 -8.37 -25.74 -23.91
N ILE A 2 -9.40 -26.03 -23.12
CA ILE A 2 -9.79 -25.14 -22.02
C ILE A 2 -8.76 -25.29 -20.91
N SER A 3 -8.19 -24.17 -20.47
CA SER A 3 -7.24 -24.11 -19.36
C SER A 3 -7.83 -23.31 -18.21
N GLU A 4 -7.38 -23.60 -16.99
CA GLU A 4 -7.74 -22.81 -15.81
C GLU A 4 -6.74 -21.68 -15.58
N TYR A 5 -7.28 -20.50 -15.31
CA TYR A 5 -6.51 -19.31 -14.98
C TYR A 5 -6.96 -18.80 -13.61
N VAL A 6 -6.00 -18.36 -12.81
CA VAL A 6 -6.27 -17.65 -11.57
C VAL A 6 -6.13 -16.16 -11.86
N VAL A 7 -7.18 -15.40 -11.60
CA VAL A 7 -7.22 -13.96 -11.81
C VAL A 7 -7.57 -13.27 -10.50
N ARG A 8 -6.72 -12.33 -10.10
CA ARG A 8 -6.93 -11.43 -8.97
C ARG A 8 -7.37 -10.08 -9.50
N VAL A 9 -8.49 -9.58 -9.00
CA VAL A 9 -9.05 -8.28 -9.35
C VAL A 9 -9.07 -7.44 -8.07
N GLU A 10 -8.36 -6.32 -8.08
CA GLU A 10 -8.44 -5.34 -7.00
C GLU A 10 -9.54 -4.34 -7.31
N LEU A 11 -10.41 -4.07 -6.34
CA LEU A 11 -11.50 -3.09 -6.42
C LEU A 11 -11.16 -1.85 -5.59
N ASP A 12 -11.67 -0.68 -5.97
CA ASP A 12 -11.50 0.58 -5.23
C ASP A 12 -12.24 0.65 -3.87
N ARG A 13 -12.60 -0.50 -3.31
CA ARG A 13 -13.23 -0.69 -2.02
C ARG A 13 -12.20 -0.85 -0.91
N ARG A 14 -12.27 0.01 0.12
CA ARG A 14 -11.42 -0.07 1.32
C ARG A 14 -12.20 -0.48 2.56
N GLY A 15 -11.52 -1.02 3.56
CA GLY A 15 -12.12 -1.41 4.83
C GLY A 15 -13.04 -2.62 4.65
N VAL A 16 -12.48 -3.70 4.11
CA VAL A 16 -13.22 -4.91 3.76
C VAL A 16 -13.90 -5.50 5.01
N SER A 17 -15.21 -5.64 4.95
CA SER A 17 -16.03 -6.23 6.00
C SER A 17 -16.30 -7.71 5.74
N ASN A 18 -16.79 -8.42 6.77
CA ASN A 18 -17.24 -9.81 6.59
C ASN A 18 -18.43 -9.92 5.63
N ASP A 19 -19.27 -8.89 5.54
CA ASP A 19 -20.41 -8.85 4.64
C ASP A 19 -19.96 -8.76 3.18
N ASP A 20 -18.91 -7.96 2.90
CA ASP A 20 -18.31 -7.89 1.56
C ASP A 20 -17.76 -9.27 1.13
N VAL A 21 -17.12 -9.99 2.05
CA VAL A 21 -16.59 -11.35 1.81
C VAL A 21 -17.71 -12.36 1.57
N ALA A 22 -18.78 -12.29 2.39
CA ALA A 22 -19.96 -13.15 2.22
C ALA A 22 -20.64 -12.91 0.87
N HIS A 23 -20.79 -11.64 0.47
CA HIS A 23 -21.40 -11.26 -0.81
C HIS A 23 -20.63 -11.84 -2.01
N VAL A 24 -19.30 -11.79 -1.99
CA VAL A 24 -18.44 -12.40 -3.03
C VAL A 24 -18.64 -13.92 -3.09
N HIS A 25 -18.65 -14.59 -1.93
CA HIS A 25 -18.85 -16.04 -1.87
C HIS A 25 -20.23 -16.46 -2.36
N GLU A 26 -21.28 -15.71 -2.01
CA GLU A 26 -22.65 -15.98 -2.42
C GLU A 26 -22.83 -15.85 -3.95
N HIS A 27 -22.25 -14.80 -4.57
CA HIS A 27 -22.49 -14.50 -5.98
C HIS A 27 -21.50 -15.17 -6.94
N LEU A 28 -20.29 -15.48 -6.49
CA LEU A 28 -19.21 -16.00 -7.35
C LEU A 28 -18.63 -17.33 -6.85
N GLY A 29 -19.29 -18.01 -5.92
CA GLY A 29 -18.84 -19.30 -5.37
C GLY A 29 -18.54 -20.36 -6.44
N ASP A 30 -19.34 -20.42 -7.51
CA ASP A 30 -19.16 -21.35 -8.63
C ASP A 30 -17.85 -21.14 -9.41
N TRP A 31 -17.24 -19.95 -9.31
CA TRP A 31 -15.96 -19.60 -9.93
C TRP A 31 -14.77 -19.82 -8.98
N GLY A 32 -14.98 -20.52 -7.86
CA GLY A 32 -13.98 -20.70 -6.82
C GLY A 32 -13.53 -19.37 -6.20
N ALA A 33 -14.43 -18.38 -6.15
CA ALA A 33 -14.11 -17.03 -5.73
C ALA A 33 -13.66 -16.98 -4.27
N ARG A 34 -12.71 -16.09 -4.00
CA ARG A 34 -12.26 -15.72 -2.66
C ARG A 34 -12.13 -14.21 -2.58
N ALA A 35 -12.47 -13.64 -1.44
CA ALA A 35 -12.30 -12.23 -1.14
C ALA A 35 -11.32 -12.05 0.02
N SER A 36 -10.46 -11.05 -0.10
CA SER A 36 -9.55 -10.65 0.97
C SER A 36 -9.21 -9.17 0.86
N GLU A 37 -8.77 -8.56 1.95
CA GLU A 37 -8.13 -7.25 1.90
C GLU A 37 -6.66 -7.43 1.51
N ASN A 38 -6.18 -6.67 0.53
CA ASN A 38 -4.77 -6.67 0.13
C ASN A 38 -3.91 -5.77 1.04
N LEU A 39 -2.59 -5.81 0.87
CA LEU A 39 -1.65 -5.02 1.67
C LEU A 39 -1.85 -3.50 1.58
N ALA A 40 -2.49 -3.02 0.51
CA ALA A 40 -2.81 -1.61 0.33
C ALA A 40 -4.18 -1.23 0.93
N GLY A 41 -4.91 -2.19 1.51
CA GLY A 41 -6.24 -2.00 2.13
C GLY A 41 -7.40 -2.01 1.12
N TYR A 42 -7.21 -2.56 -0.08
CA TYR A 42 -8.26 -2.70 -1.09
C TYR A 42 -8.85 -4.11 -1.06
N LEU A 43 -10.12 -4.25 -1.47
CA LEU A 43 -10.75 -5.53 -1.72
C LEU A 43 -10.11 -6.21 -2.93
N GLU A 44 -9.49 -7.36 -2.72
CA GLU A 44 -9.00 -8.26 -3.76
C GLU A 44 -9.94 -9.45 -3.88
N VAL A 45 -10.47 -9.66 -5.10
CA VAL A 45 -11.28 -10.82 -5.48
C VAL A 45 -10.42 -11.75 -6.33
N THR A 46 -10.19 -12.96 -5.85
CA THR A 46 -9.47 -14.01 -6.58
C THR A 46 -10.47 -14.99 -7.18
N LEU A 47 -10.40 -15.21 -8.50
CA LEU A 47 -11.29 -16.08 -9.27
C LEU A 47 -10.48 -17.16 -9.99
N THR A 48 -11.03 -18.37 -10.10
CA THR A 48 -10.51 -19.42 -10.98
C THR A 48 -11.42 -19.52 -12.19
N VAL A 49 -10.91 -19.08 -13.34
CA VAL A 49 -11.71 -18.88 -14.56
C VAL A 49 -11.23 -19.82 -15.66
N PRO A 50 -12.10 -20.70 -16.19
CA PRO A 50 -11.80 -21.44 -17.42
C PRO A 50 -11.74 -20.50 -18.62
N GLY A 51 -10.74 -20.69 -19.49
CA GLY A 51 -10.59 -19.90 -20.70
C GLY A 51 -9.79 -20.63 -21.78
N ASN A 52 -9.93 -20.17 -23.02
CA ASN A 52 -9.07 -20.62 -24.11
C ASN A 52 -7.69 -19.95 -24.08
N ASP A 53 -7.63 -18.76 -23.50
CA ASP A 53 -6.41 -17.99 -23.28
C ASP A 53 -6.54 -17.08 -22.05
N LEU A 54 -5.40 -16.51 -21.61
CA LEU A 54 -5.34 -15.62 -20.46
C LEU A 54 -6.14 -14.32 -20.67
N ARG A 55 -6.18 -13.79 -21.89
CA ARG A 55 -6.89 -12.54 -22.21
C ARG A 55 -8.39 -12.71 -21.99
N GLN A 56 -8.95 -13.83 -22.45
CA GLN A 56 -10.35 -14.18 -22.22
C GLN A 56 -10.62 -14.31 -20.71
N ALA A 57 -9.80 -15.07 -19.99
CA ALA A 57 -9.99 -15.31 -18.56
C ALA A 57 -9.94 -14.00 -17.74
N VAL A 58 -9.00 -13.11 -18.04
CA VAL A 58 -8.90 -11.78 -17.39
C VAL A 58 -10.14 -10.94 -17.67
N ARG A 59 -10.61 -10.88 -18.92
CA ARG A 59 -11.83 -10.13 -19.26
C ARG A 59 -13.05 -10.67 -18.52
N THR A 60 -13.23 -11.99 -18.49
CA THR A 60 -14.32 -12.64 -17.76
C THR A 60 -14.25 -12.32 -16.28
N ALA A 61 -13.07 -12.45 -15.65
CA ALA A 61 -12.88 -12.14 -14.23
C ALA A 61 -13.21 -10.67 -13.90
N MET A 62 -12.75 -9.72 -14.71
CA MET A 62 -13.06 -8.30 -14.53
C MET A 62 -14.58 -8.03 -14.65
N THR A 63 -15.25 -8.64 -15.63
CA THR A 63 -16.70 -8.50 -15.79
C THR A 63 -17.46 -9.05 -14.58
N LEU A 64 -17.09 -10.25 -14.10
CA LEU A 64 -17.70 -10.85 -12.91
C LEU A 64 -17.48 -9.99 -11.66
N ALA A 65 -16.27 -9.48 -11.46
CA ALA A 65 -15.95 -8.63 -10.31
C ALA A 65 -16.73 -7.31 -10.35
N ALA A 66 -16.84 -6.66 -11.51
CA ALA A 66 -17.62 -5.43 -11.66
C ALA A 66 -19.13 -5.64 -11.40
N GLN A 67 -19.67 -6.82 -11.72
CA GLN A 67 -21.08 -7.16 -11.47
C GLN A 67 -21.45 -7.27 -9.99
N LEU A 68 -20.47 -7.42 -9.09
CA LEU A 68 -20.72 -7.48 -7.64
C LEU A 68 -21.26 -6.17 -7.06
N GLY A 69 -21.00 -5.03 -7.72
CA GLY A 69 -21.38 -3.71 -7.21
C GLY A 69 -20.61 -3.26 -5.96
N LEU A 70 -19.48 -3.91 -5.64
CA LEU A 70 -18.66 -3.60 -4.47
C LEU A 70 -17.59 -2.54 -4.72
N GLY A 71 -17.38 -2.13 -5.98
CA GLY A 71 -16.38 -1.15 -6.39
C GLY A 71 -15.94 -1.36 -7.85
N GLU A 72 -15.18 -0.41 -8.38
CA GLU A 72 -14.61 -0.49 -9.72
C GLU A 72 -13.26 -1.21 -9.72
N PRO A 73 -12.97 -2.08 -10.71
CA PRO A 73 -11.65 -2.70 -10.86
C PRO A 73 -10.55 -1.65 -11.10
N ILE A 74 -9.54 -1.63 -10.23
CA ILE A 74 -8.39 -0.70 -10.31
C ILE A 74 -7.08 -1.39 -10.68
N ALA A 75 -6.97 -2.70 -10.43
CA ALA A 75 -5.83 -3.50 -10.86
C ALA A 75 -6.25 -4.94 -11.14
N THR A 76 -5.49 -5.62 -12.00
CA THR A 76 -5.78 -7.01 -12.34
C THR A 76 -4.49 -7.78 -12.58
N HIS A 77 -4.40 -8.96 -11.98
CA HIS A 77 -3.29 -9.88 -12.20
C HIS A 77 -3.82 -11.25 -12.58
N GLY A 78 -3.44 -11.75 -13.76
CA GLY A 78 -3.85 -13.05 -14.25
C GLY A 78 -2.66 -13.96 -14.55
N ALA A 79 -2.78 -15.24 -14.20
CA ALA A 79 -1.80 -16.27 -14.51
C ALA A 79 -2.49 -17.62 -14.73
N SER A 80 -1.80 -18.58 -15.37
CA SER A 80 -2.31 -19.95 -15.41
C SER A 80 -2.33 -20.56 -14.00
N ALA A 81 -3.31 -21.40 -13.70
CA ALA A 81 -3.41 -22.07 -12.40
C ALA A 81 -2.16 -22.94 -12.11
N ALA A 82 -1.54 -23.51 -13.15
CA ALA A 82 -0.27 -24.22 -13.03
C ALA A 82 0.87 -23.32 -12.53
N LEU A 83 1.01 -22.12 -13.08
CA LEU A 83 2.04 -21.17 -12.66
C LEU A 83 1.81 -20.65 -11.24
N VAL A 84 0.54 -20.41 -10.87
CA VAL A 84 0.20 -19.99 -9.50
C VAL A 84 0.56 -21.07 -8.50
N ARG A 85 0.17 -22.34 -8.73
CA ARG A 85 0.57 -23.45 -7.85
C ARG A 85 2.07 -23.60 -7.73
N GLN A 86 2.80 -23.46 -8.84
CA GLN A 86 4.25 -23.48 -8.83
C GLN A 86 4.83 -22.35 -7.97
N ARG A 87 4.29 -21.14 -8.07
CA ARG A 87 4.72 -19.98 -7.26
C ARG A 87 4.37 -20.13 -5.79
N ASP A 88 3.19 -20.64 -5.46
CA ASP A 88 2.76 -20.87 -4.08
C ASP A 88 3.69 -21.89 -3.40
N GLY A 89 4.13 -22.93 -4.12
CA GLY A 89 5.13 -23.87 -3.63
C GLY A 89 6.55 -23.29 -3.49
N LEU A 90 6.80 -22.10 -4.03
CA LEU A 90 8.08 -21.38 -3.99
C LEU A 90 8.05 -20.15 -3.08
N MET A 91 6.88 -19.72 -2.59
CA MET A 91 6.79 -18.56 -1.70
C MET A 91 7.38 -18.91 -0.34
N LEU A 92 8.58 -18.38 -0.08
CA LEU A 92 9.12 -18.26 1.27
C LEU A 92 8.10 -17.45 2.09
N MET A 93 7.64 -18.02 3.21
CA MET A 93 6.77 -17.29 4.14
C MET A 93 7.46 -15.97 4.51
N PRO A 94 6.80 -14.82 4.30
CA PRO A 94 7.40 -13.54 4.66
C PRO A 94 7.71 -13.55 6.15
N ALA A 95 8.84 -12.96 6.53
CA ALA A 95 9.26 -12.91 7.92
C ALA A 95 8.20 -12.18 8.76
N LEU A 96 7.73 -12.90 9.78
CA LEU A 96 6.72 -12.43 10.73
C LEU A 96 7.41 -12.02 12.02
N VAL A 97 7.05 -10.85 12.54
CA VAL A 97 7.64 -10.29 13.75
C VAL A 97 6.56 -9.96 14.77
N SER A 98 6.89 -10.20 16.03
CA SER A 98 6.02 -9.88 17.15
C SER A 98 6.07 -8.38 17.48
N VAL A 99 5.07 -7.88 18.21
CA VAL A 99 5.04 -6.49 18.70
C VAL A 99 6.33 -6.07 19.45
N PRO A 100 6.88 -6.85 20.40
CA PRO A 100 8.12 -6.46 21.07
C PRO A 100 9.31 -6.38 20.10
N HIS A 101 9.43 -7.32 19.16
CA HIS A 101 10.49 -7.26 18.15
C HIS A 101 10.32 -6.05 17.21
N ALA A 102 9.08 -5.73 16.83
CA ALA A 102 8.78 -4.54 16.06
C ALA A 102 9.13 -3.24 16.80
N ALA A 103 8.96 -3.21 18.13
CA ALA A 103 9.33 -2.07 18.96
C ALA A 103 10.85 -1.84 18.95
N ASP A 104 11.63 -2.92 19.03
CA ASP A 104 13.09 -2.87 18.93
C ASP A 104 13.53 -2.34 17.55
N VAL A 105 12.95 -2.87 16.47
CA VAL A 105 13.23 -2.42 15.09
C VAL A 105 12.87 -0.96 14.86
N LEU A 106 11.74 -0.50 15.41
CA LEU A 106 11.27 0.88 15.25
C LEU A 106 11.92 1.87 16.23
N GLY A 107 12.71 1.39 17.19
CA GLY A 107 13.29 2.22 18.26
C GLY A 107 12.22 2.92 19.11
N CYS A 108 11.10 2.24 19.39
CA CYS A 108 9.99 2.82 20.14
C CYS A 108 9.46 1.86 21.22
N THR A 109 8.47 2.30 22.01
CA THR A 109 7.86 1.45 23.03
C THR A 109 6.83 0.49 22.43
N ARG A 110 6.64 -0.67 23.07
CA ARG A 110 5.57 -1.63 22.72
C ARG A 110 4.19 -0.95 22.59
N GLN A 111 3.86 -0.05 23.53
CA GLN A 111 2.57 0.66 23.51
C GLN A 111 2.42 1.57 22.29
N ASN A 112 3.51 2.16 21.81
CA ASN A 112 3.49 2.95 20.57
C ASN A 112 3.22 2.07 19.35
N VAL A 113 3.79 0.86 19.29
CA VAL A 113 3.50 -0.10 18.21
C VAL A 113 2.02 -0.49 18.23
N ILE A 114 1.46 -0.82 19.39
CA ILE A 114 0.04 -1.14 19.54
C ILE A 114 -0.82 0.04 19.07
N TYR A 115 -0.49 1.27 19.50
CA TYR A 115 -1.19 2.47 19.04
C TYR A 115 -1.13 2.65 17.52
N LEU A 116 0.00 2.38 16.88
CA LEU A 116 0.13 2.44 15.41
C LEU A 116 -0.75 1.39 14.72
N ILE A 117 -0.88 0.19 15.30
CA ILE A 117 -1.78 -0.85 14.80
C ILE A 117 -3.24 -0.41 14.95
N GLU A 118 -3.64 0.03 16.14
CA GLU A 118 -5.02 0.45 16.44
C GLU A 118 -5.46 1.67 15.62
N THR A 119 -4.53 2.57 15.30
CA THR A 119 -4.79 3.74 14.44
C THR A 119 -4.66 3.46 12.95
N GLY A 120 -4.44 2.19 12.55
CA GLY A 120 -4.32 1.77 11.16
C GLY A 120 -3.06 2.25 10.45
N LYS A 121 -2.07 2.77 11.19
CA LYS A 121 -0.78 3.25 10.67
C LYS A 121 0.25 2.14 10.50
N LEU A 122 -0.01 0.97 11.06
CA LEU A 122 0.80 -0.23 10.89
C LEU A 122 -0.13 -1.43 10.68
N GLN A 123 -0.03 -2.09 9.53
CA GLN A 123 -0.79 -3.31 9.29
C GLN A 123 -0.26 -4.46 10.15
N ALA A 124 -1.17 -5.13 10.85
CA ALA A 124 -0.89 -6.30 11.66
C ALA A 124 -2.10 -7.23 11.69
N THR A 125 -1.85 -8.52 11.86
CA THR A 125 -2.89 -9.54 12.01
C THR A 125 -2.98 -9.93 13.49
N LYS A 126 -4.18 -9.84 14.07
CA LYS A 126 -4.41 -10.29 15.45
C LYS A 126 -4.48 -11.82 15.47
N VAL A 127 -3.59 -12.44 16.25
CA VAL A 127 -3.53 -13.89 16.46
C VAL A 127 -3.71 -14.15 17.95
N SER A 128 -4.93 -14.56 18.34
CA SER A 128 -5.32 -14.75 19.74
C SER A 128 -5.13 -13.46 20.57
N ARG A 129 -4.16 -13.44 21.49
CA ARG A 129 -3.87 -12.30 22.39
C ARG A 129 -2.79 -11.36 21.84
N ASP A 130 -2.13 -11.74 20.76
CA ASP A 130 -0.99 -11.01 20.20
C ASP A 130 -1.28 -10.48 18.80
N TYR A 131 -0.44 -9.55 18.37
CA TYR A 131 -0.41 -9.08 16.98
C TYR A 131 0.86 -9.59 16.30
N ILE A 132 0.69 -10.06 15.07
CA ILE A 132 1.78 -10.43 14.17
C ILE A 132 1.88 -9.36 13.09
N ILE A 133 3.10 -8.90 12.86
CA ILE A 133 3.41 -7.84 11.90
C ILE A 133 4.31 -8.45 10.81
N LEU A 134 4.11 -8.04 9.57
CA LEU A 134 5.02 -8.41 8.48
C LEU A 134 6.28 -7.54 8.57
N GLU A 135 7.47 -8.13 8.46
CA GLU A 135 8.74 -7.37 8.51
C GLU A 135 8.80 -6.29 7.40
N VAL A 136 8.24 -6.58 6.23
CA VAL A 136 8.16 -5.61 5.12
C VAL A 136 7.35 -4.37 5.49
N ALA A 137 6.28 -4.51 6.29
CA ALA A 137 5.46 -3.39 6.74
C ALA A 137 6.24 -2.46 7.68
N LEU A 138 7.12 -3.01 8.53
CA LEU A 138 8.02 -2.22 9.37
C LEU A 138 9.03 -1.42 8.53
N THR A 139 9.60 -2.07 7.52
CA THR A 139 10.60 -1.43 6.65
C THR A 139 9.98 -0.28 5.86
N GLN A 140 8.75 -0.44 5.37
CA GLN A 140 7.99 0.63 4.72
C GLN A 140 7.72 1.80 5.67
N LEU A 141 7.25 1.52 6.89
CA LEU A 141 6.99 2.56 7.89
C LEU A 141 8.27 3.34 8.27
N CYS A 142 9.41 2.66 8.39
CA CYS A 142 10.71 3.31 8.60
C CYS A 142 11.07 4.25 7.45
N ARG A 143 10.88 3.80 6.21
CA ARG A 143 11.14 4.60 5.00
C ARG A 143 10.27 5.86 4.95
N ASP A 144 9.00 5.75 5.31
CA ASP A 144 8.07 6.88 5.29
C ASP A 144 8.38 7.93 6.36
N LYS A 145 8.80 7.50 7.56
CA LYS A 145 9.27 8.40 8.62
C LYS A 145 10.53 9.15 8.20
N LEU A 146 11.49 8.46 7.57
CA LEU A 146 12.73 9.07 7.08
C LEU A 146 12.46 10.09 5.97
N SER A 147 11.60 9.77 4.99
CA SER A 147 11.26 10.69 3.90
C SER A 147 10.54 11.95 4.41
N SER A 148 9.68 11.79 5.43
CA SER A 148 8.99 12.91 6.08
C SER A 148 9.93 13.81 6.88
N ALA A 149 10.91 13.23 7.56
CA ALA A 149 11.95 13.97 8.28
C ALA A 149 12.84 14.76 7.32
N GLN A 150 13.28 14.16 6.21
CA GLN A 150 14.07 14.83 5.18
C GLN A 150 13.32 16.02 4.55
N ARG A 151 12.02 15.87 4.27
CA ARG A 151 11.17 16.98 3.76
C ARG A 151 11.05 18.14 4.76
N ARG A 152 11.08 17.88 6.06
CA ARG A 152 11.07 18.94 7.08
C ARG A 152 12.40 19.69 7.12
N VAL A 153 13.51 18.95 7.07
CA VAL A 153 14.86 19.55 7.07
C VAL A 153 15.08 20.42 5.82
N SER A 154 14.67 19.96 4.63
CA SER A 154 14.82 20.75 3.40
C SER A 154 13.96 22.03 3.40
N ARG A 155 12.75 21.98 3.97
CA ARG A 155 11.90 23.18 4.14
C ARG A 155 12.53 24.21 5.08
N VAL A 156 13.10 23.77 6.20
CA VAL A 156 13.80 24.66 7.15
C VAL A 156 15.06 25.25 6.51
N GLY A 157 15.82 24.45 5.77
CA GLY A 157 17.00 24.92 5.03
C GLY A 157 16.67 25.96 3.95
N SER A 158 15.55 25.81 3.23
CA SER A 158 15.11 26.81 2.22
C SER A 158 14.70 28.15 2.86
N ARG A 159 13.99 28.12 4.00
CA ARG A 159 13.61 29.32 4.74
C ARG A 159 14.80 30.03 5.40
N ALA A 160 15.83 29.29 5.79
CA ALA A 160 17.06 29.87 6.33
C ALA A 160 17.88 30.59 5.25
N ARG A 161 17.87 30.09 4.00
CA ARG A 161 18.51 30.75 2.85
C ARG A 161 17.80 32.04 2.44
N ASP A 162 16.46 32.06 2.41
CA ASP A 162 15.68 33.26 2.09
C ASP A 162 15.86 34.41 3.10
N ARG A 163 16.41 34.16 4.29
CA ARG A 163 16.61 35.17 5.34
C ARG A 163 18.01 35.78 5.36
N LEU A 164 18.93 35.31 4.52
CA LEU A 164 20.34 35.71 4.51
C LEU A 164 20.76 36.47 3.24
N GLU A 165 19.82 36.82 2.35
CA GLU A 165 20.08 37.79 1.29
C GLU A 165 20.29 39.18 1.94
N PRO A 166 21.50 39.78 1.88
CA PRO A 166 21.73 41.11 2.40
C PRO A 166 20.91 42.11 1.59
N ARG A 167 20.17 42.99 2.27
CA ARG A 167 19.53 44.15 1.63
C ARG A 167 20.57 44.86 0.78
N GLY A 168 20.33 44.87 -0.54
CA GLY A 168 21.17 45.53 -1.52
C GLY A 168 21.50 46.95 -1.07
N ASN A 169 22.80 47.19 -1.03
CA ASN A 169 23.47 48.45 -0.77
C ASN A 169 22.84 49.57 -1.62
N GLU A 170 22.19 50.55 -0.97
CA GLU A 170 21.79 51.79 -1.62
C GLU A 170 23.06 52.53 -2.10
N PRO A 171 23.13 52.98 -3.36
CA PRO A 171 24.24 53.81 -3.79
C PRO A 171 24.08 55.19 -3.16
N VAL A 172 24.98 55.53 -2.24
CA VAL A 172 25.16 56.90 -1.74
C VAL A 172 25.71 57.73 -2.90
N SER A 173 24.81 58.44 -3.61
CA SER A 173 25.19 59.48 -4.56
C SER A 173 25.86 60.63 -3.79
N ARG A 174 27.18 60.72 -3.91
CA ARG A 174 27.96 61.89 -3.50
C ARG A 174 27.65 63.06 -4.43
N GLU A 175 27.25 64.17 -3.82
CA GLU A 175 27.34 65.50 -4.40
C GLU A 175 28.79 65.78 -4.79
N ASP A 176 29.04 65.96 -6.09
CA ASP A 176 30.23 66.67 -6.55
C ASP A 176 29.82 68.03 -7.12
N ARG A 177 30.39 69.03 -6.46
CA ARG A 177 30.31 70.46 -6.77
C ARG A 177 31.02 70.71 -8.10
N HIS A 178 30.38 71.44 -9.00
CA HIS A 178 31.10 72.26 -9.96
C HIS A 178 30.72 73.73 -9.76
N LEU A 179 31.66 74.46 -9.14
CA LEU A 179 31.90 75.86 -9.48
C LEU A 179 32.51 75.89 -10.88
N SER A 180 31.86 76.64 -11.78
CA SER A 180 32.42 77.70 -12.62
C SER A 180 31.42 78.08 -13.71
#